data_AF-A0A374CJL1-F1
#
_entry.id   AF-A0A374CJL1-F1
#
_cell.length_a   1.000
_cell.length_b   1.000
_cell.length_c   1.000
_cell.angle_alpha   90.00
_cell.angle_beta   90.00
_cell.angle_gamma   90.00
#
_symmetry.space_group_name_H-M   'P 1'
#
loop_
_entity.id
_entity.type
_entity.pdbx_description
1 polymer ?
#
loop_
_entity_poly.entity_id
_entity_poly.type
_entity_poly.pdbx_seq_one_letter_code
_entity_poly.pdbx_strand_id
1 'polypeptide(L)'
;MMKKVFFAAFVLLIVMGFAACSNKQVPVSTVNLQLQNSVDSLLKQGMGENGATEGMAIVVETSTGNLRAIVGLKENSGKLVSDTTLFSKARETFLFRSASLLAALETGNVSLDDMFDTYAGIDVVGQDTIYDHNWRKGGYGELTLLQGLAYNSSIAIDKAVDMAYQDKDVFLQKLEQMGLEKDSTFKGSWPLYALGFHHIKPTSMVSFFNAIANGGKMVSPKMQESSAIVVESMIAKKKNIESMQKALRFFITNGLGKKAESKMFNVAGTSGSIHTDDGIYADFCGYFPVEKPKYTVFISYKRPEIPVSGGGMAGQTFRKIAEQIMKTCK
;
A
#
# COMPACT_ATOMS: atom_id res chain seq x y z
N MET A 1 -77.08 47.11 26.69
CA MET A 1 -77.75 46.50 25.52
C MET A 1 -76.76 46.60 24.36
N MET A 2 -76.13 45.58 23.77
CA MET A 2 -76.40 44.15 23.59
C MET A 2 -75.13 43.29 23.83
N LYS A 3 -75.33 41.96 23.82
CA LYS A 3 -74.52 40.85 24.37
C LYS A 3 -73.20 40.52 23.63
N LYS A 4 -72.29 39.88 24.38
CA LYS A 4 -71.10 39.12 23.93
C LYS A 4 -71.44 38.10 22.84
N VAL A 5 -70.54 37.91 21.87
CA VAL A 5 -70.53 36.77 20.93
C VAL A 5 -69.18 36.07 20.99
N PHE A 6 -69.22 34.76 21.22
CA PHE A 6 -68.12 33.79 21.15
C PHE A 6 -67.71 33.55 19.69
N PHE A 7 -66.40 33.38 19.42
CA PHE A 7 -65.91 32.86 18.14
C PHE A 7 -65.02 31.63 18.41
N ALA A 8 -65.47 30.46 17.97
CA ALA A 8 -64.68 29.23 17.91
C ALA A 8 -64.21 29.07 16.46
N ALA A 9 -62.90 29.08 16.24
CA ALA A 9 -62.28 28.87 14.94
C ALA A 9 -61.95 27.38 14.74
N PHE A 10 -62.55 26.79 13.71
CA PHE A 10 -62.25 25.44 13.21
C PHE A 10 -61.26 25.60 12.05
N VAL A 11 -60.00 25.22 12.24
CA VAL A 11 -58.98 25.26 11.17
C VAL A 11 -58.87 23.87 10.54
N LEU A 12 -59.28 23.79 9.28
CA LEU A 12 -59.17 22.61 8.43
C LEU A 12 -57.70 22.40 8.01
N LEU A 13 -57.17 21.20 8.21
CA LEU A 13 -55.87 20.75 7.69
C LEU A 13 -55.84 20.81 6.16
N ILE A 14 -54.83 21.45 5.58
CA ILE A 14 -54.37 21.23 4.21
C ILE A 14 -53.02 20.51 4.29
N VAL A 15 -53.00 19.23 3.94
CA VAL A 15 -51.79 18.43 3.74
C VAL A 15 -51.22 18.78 2.37
N MET A 16 -50.17 19.60 2.32
CA MET A 16 -49.34 19.73 1.13
C MET A 16 -48.24 18.66 1.19
N GLY A 17 -48.39 17.62 0.37
CA GLY A 17 -47.33 16.67 0.10
C GLY A 17 -46.23 17.33 -0.72
N PHE A 18 -45.11 17.65 -0.07
CA PHE A 18 -43.86 17.91 -0.79
C PHE A 18 -43.26 16.56 -1.19
N ALA A 19 -43.48 16.16 -2.45
CA ALA A 19 -42.64 15.18 -3.10
C ALA A 19 -41.27 15.82 -3.32
N ALA A 20 -40.34 15.55 -2.40
CA ALA A 20 -38.93 15.86 -2.62
C ALA A 20 -38.41 14.97 -3.76
N CYS A 21 -38.35 15.52 -4.98
CA CYS A 21 -37.51 14.98 -6.04
C CYS A 21 -36.05 15.06 -5.56
N SER A 22 -35.55 14.01 -4.92
CA SER A 22 -34.13 13.82 -4.74
C SER A 22 -33.55 13.57 -6.13
N ASN A 23 -32.88 14.60 -6.66
CA ASN A 23 -32.12 14.48 -7.89
C ASN A 23 -31.02 13.44 -7.61
N LYS A 24 -31.18 12.20 -8.11
CA LYS A 24 -30.14 11.17 -8.02
C LYS A 24 -28.93 11.68 -8.81
N GLN A 25 -27.99 12.34 -8.14
CA GLN A 25 -26.68 12.59 -8.71
C GLN A 25 -26.08 11.22 -9.05
N VAL A 26 -25.92 10.96 -10.35
CA VAL A 26 -25.22 9.76 -10.81
C VAL A 26 -23.78 9.90 -10.33
N PRO A 27 -23.27 9.00 -9.48
CA PRO A 27 -21.91 9.11 -9.00
C PRO A 27 -20.94 9.01 -10.19
N VAL A 28 -20.11 10.04 -10.37
CA VAL A 28 -19.10 10.06 -11.42
C VAL A 28 -17.97 9.12 -11.01
N SER A 29 -17.67 8.15 -11.87
CA SER A 29 -16.54 7.24 -11.67
C SER A 29 -15.23 8.02 -11.70
N THR A 30 -14.35 7.74 -10.73
CA THR A 30 -13.02 8.36 -10.69
C THR A 30 -12.03 7.72 -11.67
N VAL A 31 -12.40 6.57 -12.24
CA VAL A 31 -11.58 5.77 -13.16
C VAL A 31 -11.49 6.47 -14.51
N ASN A 32 -10.26 6.68 -14.98
CA ASN A 32 -9.98 7.21 -16.30
C ASN A 32 -9.86 6.04 -17.28
N LEU A 33 -10.78 5.91 -18.24
CA LEU A 33 -10.83 4.77 -19.18
C LEU A 33 -9.57 4.65 -20.06
N GLN A 34 -8.99 5.77 -20.48
CA GLN A 34 -7.76 5.75 -21.28
C GLN A 34 -6.58 5.23 -20.44
N LEU A 35 -6.48 5.66 -19.18
CA LEU A 35 -5.49 5.17 -18.26
C LEU A 35 -5.72 3.70 -17.90
N GLN A 36 -6.97 3.31 -17.64
CA GLN A 36 -7.38 1.93 -17.37
C GLN A 36 -6.89 0.98 -18.47
N ASN A 37 -7.13 1.34 -19.75
CA ASN A 37 -6.69 0.54 -20.90
C ASN A 37 -5.16 0.49 -21.03
N SER A 38 -4.48 1.59 -20.72
CA SER A 38 -3.01 1.65 -20.73
C SER A 38 -2.41 0.77 -19.63
N VAL A 39 -2.98 0.83 -18.42
CA VAL A 39 -2.56 0.01 -17.28
C VAL A 39 -2.84 -1.47 -17.56
N ASP A 40 -3.99 -1.82 -18.12
CA ASP A 40 -4.32 -3.19 -18.51
C ASP A 40 -3.31 -3.75 -19.52
N SER A 41 -2.99 -2.99 -20.56
CA SER A 41 -2.02 -3.40 -21.58
C SER A 41 -0.62 -3.59 -20.99
N LEU A 42 -0.15 -2.65 -20.16
CA LEU A 42 1.16 -2.73 -19.52
C LEU A 42 1.24 -3.87 -18.49
N LEU A 43 0.14 -4.13 -17.76
CA LEU A 43 0.06 -5.24 -16.81
C LEU A 43 0.12 -6.58 -17.54
N LYS A 44 -0.65 -6.76 -18.64
CA LYS A 44 -0.61 -7.96 -19.49
C LYS A 44 0.78 -8.22 -20.06
N GLN A 45 1.43 -7.18 -20.57
CA GLN A 45 2.80 -7.27 -21.05
C GLN A 45 3.73 -7.75 -19.92
N GLY A 46 3.65 -7.14 -18.74
CA GLY A 46 4.49 -7.54 -17.62
C GLY A 46 4.16 -8.95 -17.09
N MET A 47 2.92 -9.41 -17.16
CA MET A 47 2.58 -10.81 -16.84
C MET A 47 3.26 -11.77 -17.82
N GLY A 48 3.22 -11.48 -19.13
CA GLY A 48 3.88 -12.28 -20.15
C GLY A 48 5.41 -12.30 -20.01
N GLU A 49 6.03 -11.12 -19.83
CA GLU A 49 7.48 -10.97 -19.64
C GLU A 49 8.00 -11.72 -18.42
N ASN A 50 7.18 -11.85 -17.38
CA ASN A 50 7.58 -12.44 -16.10
C ASN A 50 6.97 -13.82 -15.84
N GLY A 51 6.19 -14.41 -16.76
CA GLY A 51 5.52 -15.70 -16.54
C GLY A 51 4.62 -15.70 -15.31
N ALA A 52 3.83 -14.63 -15.12
CA ALA A 52 2.92 -14.49 -13.99
C ALA A 52 1.54 -15.10 -14.28
N THR A 53 1.00 -15.82 -13.30
CA THR A 53 -0.34 -16.43 -13.37
C THR A 53 -1.42 -15.51 -12.83
N GLU A 54 -1.08 -14.56 -11.96
CA GLU A 54 -1.96 -13.47 -11.55
C GLU A 54 -1.20 -12.15 -11.59
N GLY A 55 -1.90 -11.07 -11.94
CA GLY A 55 -1.36 -9.72 -12.03
C GLY A 55 -2.36 -8.71 -11.51
N MET A 56 -1.88 -7.72 -10.77
CA MET A 56 -2.70 -6.67 -10.20
C MET A 56 -2.00 -5.32 -10.31
N ALA A 57 -2.76 -4.29 -10.71
CA ALA A 57 -2.32 -2.90 -10.74
C ALA A 57 -3.40 -1.99 -10.15
N ILE A 58 -3.00 -1.10 -9.24
CA ILE A 58 -3.88 -0.09 -8.64
C ILE A 58 -3.19 1.27 -8.78
N VAL A 59 -3.88 2.26 -9.35
CA VAL A 59 -3.42 3.64 -9.48
C VAL A 59 -4.35 4.55 -8.68
N VAL A 60 -3.79 5.25 -7.70
CA VAL A 60 -4.51 6.15 -6.79
C VAL A 60 -3.98 7.57 -6.98
N GLU A 61 -4.88 8.55 -7.07
CA GLU A 61 -4.51 9.96 -6.94
C GLU A 61 -4.18 10.29 -5.47
N THR A 62 -2.96 10.75 -5.23
CA THR A 62 -2.38 10.77 -3.89
C THR A 62 -3.16 11.61 -2.89
N SER A 63 -3.59 12.80 -3.31
CA SER A 63 -4.25 13.77 -2.42
C SER A 63 -5.70 13.42 -2.09
N THR A 64 -6.40 12.70 -2.97
CA THR A 64 -7.85 12.49 -2.87
C THR A 64 -8.24 11.06 -2.55
N GLY A 65 -7.35 10.09 -2.76
CA GLY A 65 -7.68 8.66 -2.72
C GLY A 65 -8.47 8.18 -3.94
N ASN A 66 -8.69 9.02 -4.96
CA ASN A 66 -9.44 8.62 -6.15
C ASN A 66 -8.71 7.49 -6.90
N LEU A 67 -9.39 6.36 -7.11
CA LEU A 67 -8.91 5.29 -7.97
C LEU A 67 -8.99 5.75 -9.43
N ARG A 68 -7.83 5.92 -10.06
CA ARG A 68 -7.73 6.34 -11.47
C ARG A 68 -7.66 5.15 -12.42
N ALA A 69 -7.11 4.03 -11.98
CA ALA A 69 -7.16 2.75 -12.67
C ALA A 69 -7.04 1.59 -11.67
N ILE A 70 -7.72 0.48 -11.96
CA ILE A 70 -7.69 -0.73 -11.13
C ILE A 70 -7.86 -1.96 -12.02
N VAL A 71 -6.80 -2.77 -12.16
CA VAL A 71 -6.76 -3.93 -13.06
C VAL A 71 -6.30 -5.15 -12.28
N GLY A 72 -7.08 -6.23 -12.37
CA GLY A 72 -6.79 -7.52 -11.77
C GLY A 72 -7.01 -8.58 -12.83
N LEU A 73 -5.99 -9.42 -13.05
CA LEU A 73 -5.95 -10.41 -14.11
C LEU A 73 -5.48 -11.75 -13.57
N LYS A 74 -6.09 -12.82 -14.05
CA LYS A 74 -5.71 -14.19 -13.77
C LYS A 74 -5.58 -14.98 -15.07
N GLU A 75 -4.57 -15.82 -15.13
CA GLU A 75 -4.38 -16.83 -16.18
C GLU A 75 -5.38 -17.98 -15.95
N ASN A 76 -6.13 -18.29 -17.00
CA ASN A 76 -7.03 -19.43 -17.06
C ASN A 76 -6.97 -20.08 -18.44
N SER A 77 -6.35 -21.26 -18.53
CA SER A 77 -6.31 -22.11 -19.72
C SER A 77 -5.72 -21.43 -20.96
N GLY A 78 -4.58 -20.75 -20.78
CA GLY A 78 -3.85 -19.98 -21.78
C GLY A 78 -4.39 -18.57 -22.02
N LYS A 79 -5.37 -18.09 -21.24
CA LYS A 79 -6.01 -16.77 -21.43
C LYS A 79 -6.00 -15.94 -20.17
N LEU A 80 -5.76 -14.63 -20.33
CA LEU A 80 -5.89 -13.67 -19.24
C LEU A 80 -7.34 -13.20 -19.13
N VAL A 81 -7.95 -13.43 -17.97
CA VAL A 81 -9.31 -12.99 -17.63
C VAL A 81 -9.27 -12.01 -16.47
N SER A 82 -10.23 -11.09 -16.41
CA SER A 82 -10.33 -10.16 -15.29
C SER A 82 -10.77 -10.88 -14.02
N ASP A 83 -10.10 -10.57 -12.91
CA ASP A 83 -10.46 -11.06 -11.57
C ASP A 83 -10.36 -9.92 -10.56
N THR A 84 -11.51 -9.43 -10.11
CA THR A 84 -11.60 -8.33 -9.15
C THR A 84 -11.47 -8.79 -7.70
N THR A 85 -11.54 -10.10 -7.44
CA THR A 85 -11.41 -10.63 -6.07
C THR A 85 -10.00 -10.44 -5.51
N LEU A 86 -9.01 -10.28 -6.40
CA LEU A 86 -7.60 -10.03 -6.07
C LEU A 86 -7.39 -8.78 -5.19
N PHE A 87 -8.27 -7.77 -5.30
CA PHE A 87 -8.15 -6.54 -4.52
C PHE A 87 -8.58 -6.68 -3.07
N SER A 88 -9.43 -7.67 -2.78
CA SER A 88 -10.00 -7.93 -1.46
C SER A 88 -9.45 -9.18 -0.78
N LYS A 89 -8.82 -10.09 -1.53
CA LYS A 89 -8.20 -11.30 -0.97
C LYS A 89 -6.99 -10.89 -0.11
N ALA A 90 -7.13 -11.01 1.20
CA ALA A 90 -6.03 -10.81 2.12
C ALA A 90 -4.96 -11.90 1.88
N ARG A 91 -3.68 -11.51 1.94
CA ARG A 91 -2.53 -12.39 1.74
C ARG A 91 -1.30 -11.83 2.43
N GLU A 92 -0.29 -12.67 2.55
CA GLU A 92 1.02 -12.29 3.06
C GLU A 92 1.73 -11.33 2.09
N THR A 93 2.52 -10.39 2.61
CA THR A 93 3.32 -9.45 1.80
C THR A 93 4.49 -8.85 2.56
N PHE A 94 5.67 -8.90 1.95
CA PHE A 94 6.87 -8.24 2.50
C PHE A 94 6.89 -6.73 2.33
N LEU A 95 5.92 -6.12 1.64
CA LEU A 95 5.74 -4.67 1.72
C LEU A 95 5.40 -4.21 3.15
N PHE A 96 4.84 -5.10 3.98
CA PHE A 96 4.46 -4.81 5.37
C PHE A 96 5.64 -4.38 6.24
N ARG A 97 6.88 -4.77 5.89
CA ARG A 97 8.11 -4.32 6.58
C ARG A 97 8.24 -2.80 6.64
N SER A 98 7.67 -2.09 5.67
CA SER A 98 7.64 -0.61 5.70
C SER A 98 6.73 -0.04 6.79
N ALA A 99 5.63 -0.74 7.11
CA ALA A 99 4.77 -0.40 8.23
C ALA A 99 5.48 -0.66 9.56
N SER A 100 6.12 -1.82 9.68
CA SER A 100 6.92 -2.17 10.87
C SER A 100 8.06 -1.18 11.11
N LEU A 101 8.77 -0.77 10.06
CA LEU A 101 9.79 0.28 10.13
C LEU A 101 9.21 1.61 10.63
N LEU A 102 8.10 2.08 10.05
CA LEU A 102 7.48 3.33 10.49
C LEU A 102 7.00 3.24 11.94
N ALA A 103 6.43 2.11 12.35
CA ALA A 103 6.03 1.85 13.73
C ALA A 103 7.23 1.90 14.68
N ALA A 104 8.37 1.31 14.30
CA ALA A 104 9.60 1.37 15.10
C ALA A 104 10.13 2.80 15.24
N LEU A 105 10.23 3.56 14.14
CA LEU A 105 10.65 4.97 14.15
C LEU A 105 9.75 5.87 15.00
N GLU A 106 8.46 5.54 15.12
CA GLU A 106 7.50 6.30 15.92
C GLU A 106 7.74 6.22 17.43
N THR A 107 8.39 5.17 17.90
CA THR A 107 8.79 5.04 19.31
C THR A 107 9.87 6.05 19.69
N GLY A 108 10.72 6.42 18.72
CA GLY A 108 11.92 7.22 18.97
C GLY A 108 13.10 6.42 19.56
N ASN A 109 12.95 5.11 19.75
CA ASN A 109 14.00 4.23 20.26
C ASN A 109 14.97 3.78 19.18
N VAL A 110 14.58 3.91 17.90
CA VAL A 110 15.42 3.62 16.74
C VAL A 110 15.40 4.75 15.72
N SER A 111 16.47 4.86 14.94
CA SER A 111 16.67 5.80 13.85
C SER A 111 17.08 5.08 12.55
N LEU A 112 16.98 5.78 11.42
CA LEU A 112 17.40 5.24 10.13
C LEU A 112 18.91 5.00 10.02
N ASP A 113 19.70 5.67 10.86
CA ASP A 113 21.16 5.60 10.84
C ASP A 113 21.71 4.58 11.86
N ASP A 114 20.83 3.98 12.68
CA ASP A 114 21.20 2.93 13.63
C ASP A 114 21.66 1.68 12.89
N MET A 115 22.71 1.05 13.41
CA MET A 115 23.35 -0.11 12.81
C MET A 115 22.82 -1.42 13.41
N PHE A 116 22.54 -2.37 12.54
CA PHE A 116 22.07 -3.71 12.90
C PHE A 116 22.95 -4.76 12.23
N ASP A 117 23.51 -5.67 13.03
CA ASP A 117 24.21 -6.84 12.52
C ASP A 117 23.20 -7.82 11.92
N THR A 118 23.23 -8.00 10.60
CA THR A 118 22.40 -8.96 9.86
C THR A 118 23.14 -10.28 9.62
N TYR A 119 24.30 -10.45 10.26
CA TYR A 119 25.16 -11.63 10.18
C TYR A 119 25.49 -11.99 8.72
N ALA A 120 25.57 -13.29 8.44
CA ALA A 120 25.64 -13.82 7.09
C ALA A 120 24.27 -13.85 6.36
N GLY A 121 23.30 -13.03 6.79
CA GLY A 121 21.94 -13.01 6.28
C GLY A 121 21.04 -14.13 6.83
N ILE A 122 21.40 -14.70 7.98
CA ILE A 122 20.63 -15.75 8.67
C ILE A 122 20.54 -15.37 10.14
N ASP A 123 19.33 -15.36 10.70
CA ASP A 123 19.08 -15.16 12.12
C ASP A 123 18.06 -16.16 12.65
N VAL A 124 18.25 -16.64 13.88
CA VAL A 124 17.37 -17.64 14.52
C VAL A 124 16.61 -16.94 15.64
N VAL A 125 15.30 -16.81 15.48
CA VAL A 125 14.43 -16.08 16.41
C VAL A 125 13.38 -17.04 16.97
N GLY A 126 13.62 -17.51 18.19
CA GLY A 126 12.78 -18.53 18.81
C GLY A 126 12.80 -19.85 18.03
N GLN A 127 11.67 -20.21 17.43
CA GLN A 127 11.53 -21.41 16.58
C GLN A 127 11.66 -21.11 15.08
N ASP A 128 11.73 -19.83 14.72
CA ASP A 128 11.77 -19.38 13.34
C ASP A 128 13.22 -19.10 12.91
N THR A 129 13.51 -19.22 11.62
CA THR A 129 14.77 -18.77 11.03
C THR A 129 14.47 -17.77 9.92
N ILE A 130 15.04 -16.58 10.05
CA ILE A 130 14.90 -15.49 9.10
C ILE A 130 16.08 -15.54 8.13
N TYR A 131 15.76 -15.48 6.83
CA TYR A 131 16.76 -15.47 5.77
C TYR A 131 16.64 -14.18 4.94
N ASP A 132 17.73 -13.44 4.83
CA ASP A 132 17.86 -12.35 3.87
C ASP A 132 18.14 -12.92 2.48
N HIS A 133 17.65 -12.27 1.43
CA HIS A 133 17.69 -12.81 0.06
C HIS A 133 19.10 -13.16 -0.46
N ASN A 134 20.15 -12.60 0.13
CA ASN A 134 21.55 -12.82 -0.21
C ASN A 134 22.29 -13.74 0.79
N TRP A 135 21.60 -14.47 1.67
CA TRP A 135 22.21 -15.33 2.68
C TRP A 135 23.20 -16.35 2.09
N ARG A 136 22.91 -16.91 0.91
CA ARG A 136 23.80 -17.82 0.17
C ARG A 136 25.08 -17.17 -0.37
N LYS A 137 25.20 -15.84 -0.25
CA LYS A 137 26.35 -15.03 -0.69
C LYS A 137 27.09 -14.38 0.49
N GLY A 138 26.78 -14.78 1.72
CA GLY A 138 27.41 -14.25 2.92
C GLY A 138 26.71 -13.06 3.56
N GLY A 139 25.48 -12.72 3.13
CA GLY A 139 24.70 -11.64 3.72
C GLY A 139 25.29 -10.26 3.47
N TYR A 140 24.84 -9.28 4.26
CA TYR A 140 25.35 -7.92 4.21
C TYR A 140 26.27 -7.57 5.39
N GLY A 141 26.33 -8.41 6.44
CA GLY A 141 26.97 -8.04 7.70
C GLY A 141 26.18 -6.94 8.40
N GLU A 142 26.83 -5.85 8.77
CA GLU A 142 26.14 -4.72 9.41
C GLU A 142 25.48 -3.79 8.38
N LEU A 143 24.24 -3.38 8.67
CA LEU A 143 23.48 -2.43 7.88
C LEU A 143 22.92 -1.32 8.77
N THR A 144 22.91 -0.09 8.26
CA THR A 144 21.99 0.93 8.80
C THR A 144 20.55 0.49 8.58
N LEU A 145 19.60 0.95 9.40
CA LEU A 145 18.19 0.64 9.18
C LEU A 145 17.67 1.17 7.83
N LEU A 146 18.21 2.30 7.35
CA LEU A 146 18.00 2.81 5.98
C LEU A 146 18.39 1.77 4.92
N GLN A 147 19.58 1.19 5.04
CA GLN A 147 20.04 0.12 4.15
C GLN A 147 19.23 -1.16 4.35
N GLY A 148 18.79 -1.46 5.58
CA GLY A 148 17.92 -2.59 5.90
C GLY A 148 16.66 -2.59 5.02
N LEU A 149 15.97 -1.45 4.92
CA LEU A 149 14.86 -1.31 3.97
C LEU A 149 15.34 -1.38 2.51
N ALA A 150 16.41 -0.67 2.16
CA ALA A 150 16.91 -0.57 0.78
C ALA A 150 17.30 -1.91 0.16
N TYR A 151 17.82 -2.81 0.99
CA TYR A 151 18.29 -4.15 0.64
C TYR A 151 17.30 -5.25 1.02
N ASN A 152 16.10 -4.87 1.49
CA ASN A 152 15.06 -5.78 1.94
C ASN A 152 15.59 -6.82 2.96
N SER A 153 16.40 -6.37 3.91
CA SER A 153 16.81 -7.20 5.05
C SER A 153 15.61 -7.39 5.98
N SER A 154 15.17 -8.62 6.16
CA SER A 154 14.17 -8.97 7.16
C SER A 154 14.79 -8.86 8.56
N ILE A 155 16.04 -9.28 8.71
CA ILE A 155 16.74 -9.31 10.00
C ILE A 155 16.88 -7.89 10.59
N ALA A 156 17.27 -6.91 9.78
CA ALA A 156 17.37 -5.52 10.25
C ALA A 156 16.02 -4.95 10.70
N ILE A 157 14.93 -5.28 10.00
CA ILE A 157 13.58 -4.82 10.34
C ILE A 157 13.08 -5.48 11.63
N ASP A 158 13.30 -6.79 11.76
CA ASP A 158 12.93 -7.56 12.94
C ASP A 158 13.64 -7.03 14.19
N LYS A 159 14.96 -6.89 14.14
CA LYS A 159 15.75 -6.33 15.26
C LYS A 159 15.37 -4.89 15.61
N ALA A 160 15.01 -4.07 14.63
CA ALA A 160 14.53 -2.71 14.89
C ALA A 160 13.18 -2.71 15.61
N VAL A 161 12.29 -3.65 15.29
CA VAL A 161 11.01 -3.83 15.97
C VAL A 161 11.21 -4.34 17.40
N ASP A 162 12.07 -5.34 17.59
CA ASP A 162 12.45 -5.88 18.91
C ASP A 162 13.07 -4.81 19.83
N MET A 163 13.89 -3.93 19.28
CA MET A 163 14.46 -2.81 20.02
C MET A 163 13.40 -1.73 20.35
N ALA A 164 12.47 -1.50 19.44
CA ALA A 164 11.45 -0.48 19.59
C ALA A 164 10.32 -0.87 20.56
N TYR A 165 9.97 -2.16 20.62
CA TYR A 165 8.83 -2.66 21.38
C TYR A 165 9.21 -3.81 22.31
N GLN A 166 8.69 -3.77 23.53
CA GLN A 166 8.78 -4.87 24.51
C GLN A 166 7.44 -5.61 24.67
N ASP A 167 6.37 -5.06 24.09
CA ASP A 167 5.01 -5.57 24.16
C ASP A 167 4.41 -5.63 22.75
N LYS A 168 4.01 -6.84 22.34
CA LYS A 168 3.40 -7.13 21.05
C LYS A 168 2.10 -6.35 20.86
N ASP A 169 1.26 -6.22 21.89
CA ASP A 169 -0.04 -5.57 21.74
C ASP A 169 0.11 -4.07 21.53
N VAL A 170 1.14 -3.43 22.10
CA VAL A 170 1.48 -2.03 21.83
C VAL A 170 1.94 -1.84 20.38
N PHE A 171 2.75 -2.76 19.85
CA PHE A 171 3.14 -2.76 18.43
C PHE A 171 1.93 -2.90 17.51
N LEU A 172 1.04 -3.85 17.78
CA LEU A 172 -0.17 -4.07 16.99
C LEU A 172 -1.13 -2.87 17.05
N GLN A 173 -1.32 -2.28 18.23
CA GLN A 173 -2.14 -1.08 18.38
C GLN A 173 -1.57 0.09 17.55
N LYS A 174 -0.24 0.22 17.48
CA LYS A 174 0.38 1.25 16.64
C LYS A 174 0.13 1.02 15.14
N LEU A 175 0.13 -0.23 14.69
CA LEU A 175 -0.23 -0.57 13.30
C LEU A 175 -1.70 -0.27 12.99
N GLU A 176 -2.61 -0.55 13.92
CA GLU A 176 -4.04 -0.20 13.78
C GLU A 176 -4.25 1.32 13.68
N GLN A 177 -3.51 2.11 14.47
CA GLN A 177 -3.49 3.58 14.36
C GLN A 177 -3.00 4.08 12.98
N MET A 178 -2.23 3.27 12.25
CA MET A 178 -1.80 3.54 10.87
C MET A 178 -2.82 3.07 9.82
N GLY A 179 -3.98 2.56 10.24
CA GLY A 179 -5.03 2.05 9.35
C GLY A 179 -4.78 0.64 8.84
N LEU A 180 -3.90 -0.13 9.50
CA LEU A 180 -3.62 -1.52 9.16
C LEU A 180 -4.36 -2.44 10.14
N GLU A 181 -5.43 -3.08 9.65
CA GLU A 181 -6.25 -3.99 10.44
C GLU A 181 -5.44 -5.20 10.93
N LYS A 182 -5.59 -5.54 12.21
CA LYS A 182 -4.99 -6.75 12.78
C LYS A 182 -5.62 -8.01 12.17
N ASP A 183 -4.80 -8.88 11.60
CA ASP A 183 -5.19 -10.26 11.31
C ASP A 183 -5.39 -11.05 12.63
N SER A 184 -6.64 -11.15 13.09
CA SER A 184 -7.00 -11.90 14.29
C SER A 184 -6.84 -13.41 14.14
N THR A 185 -6.63 -13.92 12.92
CA THR A 185 -6.49 -15.36 12.64
C THR A 185 -5.04 -15.82 12.69
N PHE A 186 -4.08 -14.88 12.67
CA PHE A 186 -2.65 -15.20 12.68
C PHE A 186 -2.20 -15.76 14.04
N LYS A 187 -1.63 -16.98 14.00
CA LYS A 187 -1.15 -17.71 15.20
C LYS A 187 0.37 -17.74 15.36
N GLY A 188 1.11 -17.14 14.42
CA GLY A 188 2.56 -17.15 14.42
C GLY A 188 3.18 -16.18 15.44
N SER A 189 4.52 -16.23 15.51
CA SER A 189 5.33 -15.33 16.32
C SER A 189 5.21 -13.88 15.86
N TRP A 190 5.47 -12.92 16.74
CA TRP A 190 5.40 -11.50 16.37
C TRP A 190 6.50 -11.04 15.39
N PRO A 191 7.71 -11.65 15.32
CA PRO A 191 8.66 -11.45 14.22
C PRO A 191 8.02 -11.72 12.87
N LEU A 192 7.39 -12.89 12.70
CA LEU A 192 6.72 -13.25 11.46
C LEU A 192 5.58 -12.27 11.12
N TYR A 193 4.84 -11.82 12.14
CA TYR A 193 3.84 -10.77 11.95
C TYR A 193 4.48 -9.48 11.43
N ALA A 194 5.52 -8.98 12.09
CA ALA A 194 6.24 -7.76 11.73
C ALA A 194 6.88 -7.83 10.34
N LEU A 195 7.24 -9.02 9.86
CA LEU A 195 7.78 -9.21 8.52
C LEU A 195 6.71 -9.31 7.42
N GLY A 196 5.44 -9.54 7.79
CA GLY A 196 4.31 -9.57 6.85
C GLY A 196 3.81 -10.96 6.45
N PHE A 197 4.06 -11.98 7.27
CA PHE A 197 3.52 -13.35 7.10
C PHE A 197 2.08 -13.53 7.60
N HIS A 198 1.39 -12.44 7.96
CA HIS A 198 -0.03 -12.45 8.26
C HIS A 198 -0.83 -11.96 7.05
N HIS A 199 -2.14 -12.20 7.04
CA HIS A 199 -2.98 -11.84 5.92
C HIS A 199 -3.38 -10.36 5.98
N ILE A 200 -3.00 -9.60 4.96
CA ILE A 200 -3.43 -8.21 4.78
C ILE A 200 -3.98 -7.97 3.38
N LYS A 201 -4.99 -7.11 3.29
CA LYS A 201 -5.57 -6.75 1.99
C LYS A 201 -4.59 -5.86 1.21
N PRO A 202 -4.39 -6.10 -0.10
CA PRO A 202 -3.53 -5.24 -0.92
C PRO A 202 -3.94 -3.76 -0.88
N THR A 203 -5.25 -3.49 -0.84
CA THR A 203 -5.81 -2.14 -0.73
C THR A 203 -5.42 -1.42 0.56
N SER A 204 -5.25 -2.13 1.68
CA SER A 204 -4.72 -1.56 2.93
C SER A 204 -3.27 -1.13 2.76
N MET A 205 -2.45 -1.93 2.09
CA MET A 205 -1.06 -1.55 1.79
C MET A 205 -1.00 -0.34 0.85
N VAL A 206 -1.84 -0.27 -0.19
CA VAL A 206 -1.91 0.91 -1.06
C VAL A 206 -2.28 2.15 -0.26
N SER A 207 -3.25 2.05 0.64
CA SER A 207 -3.67 3.17 1.51
C SER A 207 -2.54 3.65 2.41
N PHE A 208 -1.77 2.73 3.00
CA PHE A 208 -0.61 3.03 3.83
C PHE A 208 0.49 3.77 3.05
N PHE A 209 0.91 3.26 1.90
CA PHE A 209 1.92 3.95 1.07
C PHE A 209 1.40 5.27 0.52
N ASN A 210 0.11 5.36 0.21
CA ASN A 210 -0.51 6.60 -0.20
C ASN A 210 -0.47 7.65 0.91
N ALA A 211 -0.70 7.26 2.16
CA ALA A 211 -0.57 8.16 3.31
C ALA A 211 0.87 8.67 3.47
N ILE A 212 1.90 7.83 3.28
CA ILE A 212 3.30 8.28 3.27
C ILE A 212 3.53 9.30 2.16
N ALA A 213 3.05 9.03 0.94
CA ALA A 213 3.15 9.95 -0.19
C ALA A 213 2.39 11.27 0.06
N ASN A 214 1.26 11.20 0.78
CA ASN A 214 0.40 12.33 1.13
C ASN A 214 0.81 13.03 2.45
N GLY A 215 2.10 12.97 2.80
CA GLY A 215 2.65 13.67 3.96
C GLY A 215 2.10 13.19 5.30
N GLY A 216 1.65 11.94 5.39
CA GLY A 216 1.11 11.28 6.58
C GLY A 216 -0.41 11.27 6.67
N LYS A 217 -1.12 11.96 5.78
CA LYS A 217 -2.58 12.04 5.78
C LYS A 217 -3.20 10.83 5.10
N MET A 218 -3.98 10.07 5.86
CA MET A 218 -4.67 8.90 5.31
C MET A 218 -5.90 9.32 4.49
N VAL A 219 -5.98 8.81 3.26
CA VAL A 219 -7.17 8.91 2.41
C VAL A 219 -7.48 7.52 1.88
N SER A 220 -8.72 7.06 2.11
CA SER A 220 -9.14 5.74 1.66
C SER A 220 -9.36 5.73 0.14
N PRO A 221 -8.91 4.67 -0.57
CA PRO A 221 -9.18 4.50 -1.99
C PRO A 221 -10.69 4.50 -2.27
N LYS A 222 -11.13 5.28 -3.25
CA LYS A 222 -12.54 5.38 -3.65
C LYS A 222 -12.72 5.31 -5.16
N MET A 223 -13.76 4.59 -5.61
CA MET A 223 -14.11 4.43 -7.03
C MET A 223 -15.08 5.50 -7.55
N GLN A 224 -15.76 6.22 -6.65
CA GLN A 224 -16.76 7.22 -6.98
C GLN A 224 -16.37 8.56 -6.37
N GLU A 225 -16.62 9.65 -7.10
CA GLU A 225 -16.48 11.00 -6.56
C GLU A 225 -17.53 11.24 -5.49
N SER A 226 -17.14 11.07 -4.23
CA SER A 226 -17.83 11.61 -3.07
C SER A 226 -17.00 12.74 -2.46
N SER A 227 -17.67 13.69 -1.79
CA SER A 227 -16.99 14.67 -0.92
C SER A 227 -16.05 13.90 0.00
N ALA A 228 -14.75 14.11 -0.18
CA ALA A 228 -13.73 13.31 0.49
C ALA A 228 -13.92 13.41 2.00
N ILE A 229 -14.21 12.29 2.65
CA ILE A 229 -13.95 12.17 4.08
C ILE A 229 -12.44 11.98 4.18
N VAL A 230 -11.70 13.10 4.16
CA VAL A 230 -10.30 13.08 4.58
C VAL A 230 -10.35 12.69 6.04
N VAL A 231 -9.86 11.49 6.36
CA VAL A 231 -9.65 11.13 7.76
C VAL A 231 -8.44 11.96 8.18
N GLU A 232 -8.66 13.03 8.94
CA GLU A 232 -7.61 13.96 9.36
C GLU A 232 -6.58 13.34 10.34
N SER A 233 -6.67 12.03 10.63
CA SER A 233 -5.65 11.35 11.41
C SER A 233 -4.38 11.15 10.59
N MET A 234 -3.27 11.64 11.15
CA MET A 234 -1.93 11.37 10.65
C MET A 234 -1.50 9.97 11.10
N ILE A 235 -0.97 9.16 10.18
CA ILE A 235 -0.50 7.80 10.53
C ILE A 235 0.77 7.82 11.41
N ALA A 236 1.53 8.92 11.37
CA ALA A 236 2.77 9.11 12.12
C ALA A 236 3.14 10.60 12.23
N LYS A 237 4.12 10.91 13.08
CA LYS A 237 4.71 12.26 13.17
C LYS A 237 5.35 12.64 11.85
N LYS A 238 5.25 13.92 11.47
CA LYS A 238 5.80 14.46 10.21
C LYS A 238 7.26 14.06 9.98
N LYS A 239 8.12 14.17 11.00
CA LYS A 239 9.53 13.76 10.91
C LYS A 239 9.73 12.30 10.49
N ASN A 240 8.84 11.40 10.92
CA ASN A 240 8.94 9.97 10.64
C ASN A 240 8.33 9.63 9.27
N ILE A 241 7.34 10.40 8.81
CA ILE A 241 6.91 10.37 7.41
C ILE A 241 8.06 10.80 6.49
N GLU A 242 8.77 11.88 6.81
CA GLU A 242 9.93 12.36 6.03
C GLU A 242 11.06 11.31 6.03
N SER A 243 11.32 10.64 7.16
CA SER A 243 12.23 9.49 7.22
C SER A 243 11.79 8.36 6.28
N MET A 244 10.51 7.99 6.27
CA MET A 244 10.01 6.97 5.34
C MET A 244 10.13 7.41 3.88
N GLN A 245 9.84 8.67 3.55
CA GLN A 245 10.02 9.20 2.20
C GLN A 245 11.50 9.13 1.76
N LYS A 246 12.44 9.48 2.65
CA LYS A 246 13.90 9.31 2.45
C LYS A 246 14.24 7.84 2.18
N ALA A 247 13.74 6.92 3.00
CA ALA A 247 14.03 5.49 2.87
C ALA A 247 13.48 4.89 1.56
N LEU A 248 12.24 5.25 1.18
CA LEU A 248 11.62 4.82 -0.08
C LEU A 248 12.32 5.41 -1.31
N ARG A 249 12.86 6.64 -1.25
CA ARG A 249 13.70 7.18 -2.33
C ARG A 249 15.04 6.43 -2.42
N PHE A 250 15.66 6.17 -1.27
CA PHE A 250 16.95 5.48 -1.21
C PHE A 250 16.88 4.03 -1.72
N PHE A 251 15.76 3.33 -1.49
CA PHE A 251 15.51 2.02 -2.09
C PHE A 251 15.62 2.04 -3.63
N ILE A 252 15.13 3.11 -4.27
CA ILE A 252 15.19 3.27 -5.72
C ILE A 252 16.60 3.63 -6.21
N THR A 253 17.26 4.59 -5.54
CA THR A 253 18.55 5.14 -6.02
C THR A 253 19.74 4.25 -5.67
N ASN A 254 19.74 3.66 -4.48
CA ASN A 254 20.89 2.95 -3.90
C ASN A 254 20.57 1.49 -3.56
N GLY A 255 19.29 1.13 -3.45
CA GLY A 255 18.83 -0.21 -3.09
C GLY A 255 18.50 -1.12 -4.28
N LEU A 256 17.59 -2.07 -4.03
CA LEU A 256 17.14 -3.07 -4.98
C LEU A 256 16.09 -2.55 -5.98
N GLY A 257 15.66 -1.30 -5.83
CA GLY A 257 14.60 -0.67 -6.63
C GLY A 257 15.04 -0.03 -7.94
N LYS A 258 16.33 -0.10 -8.31
CA LYS A 258 16.90 0.65 -9.45
C LYS A 258 16.16 0.48 -10.78
N LYS A 259 15.52 -0.68 -11.00
CA LYS A 259 14.74 -0.96 -12.22
C LYS A 259 13.42 -0.19 -12.31
N ALA A 260 12.96 0.38 -11.20
CA ALA A 260 11.78 1.23 -11.13
C ALA A 260 12.09 2.73 -11.38
N GLU A 261 13.36 3.14 -11.40
CA GLU A 261 13.74 4.55 -11.60
C GLU A 261 13.36 5.05 -13.00
N SER A 262 12.67 6.18 -13.06
CA SER A 262 12.39 6.88 -14.32
C SER A 262 13.48 7.90 -14.63
N LYS A 263 13.75 8.10 -15.92
CA LYS A 263 14.61 9.20 -16.39
C LYS A 263 13.86 10.53 -16.54
N MET A 264 12.54 10.53 -16.37
CA MET A 264 11.68 11.69 -16.62
C MET A 264 11.37 12.51 -15.36
N PHE A 265 11.34 11.86 -14.20
CA PHE A 265 11.01 12.46 -12.90
C PHE A 265 11.45 11.51 -11.79
N ASN A 266 11.61 12.03 -10.57
CA ASN A 266 11.99 11.23 -9.42
C ASN A 266 10.81 10.38 -8.93
N VAL A 267 11.07 9.12 -8.59
CA VAL A 267 10.10 8.18 -8.01
C VAL A 267 10.60 7.66 -6.67
N ALA A 268 9.68 7.24 -5.80
CA ALA A 268 10.01 6.56 -4.55
C ALA A 268 9.12 5.34 -4.40
N GLY A 269 9.60 4.31 -3.71
CA GLY A 269 8.82 3.10 -3.49
C GLY A 269 9.63 2.00 -2.82
N THR A 270 9.03 0.82 -2.70
CA THR A 270 9.69 -0.38 -2.21
C THR A 270 9.09 -1.62 -2.87
N SER A 271 9.72 -2.77 -2.65
CA SER A 271 9.30 -4.04 -3.20
C SER A 271 9.28 -5.15 -2.18
N GLY A 272 8.47 -6.17 -2.40
CA GLY A 272 8.43 -7.41 -1.62
C GLY A 272 8.50 -8.63 -2.54
N SER A 273 9.22 -9.66 -2.13
CA SER A 273 9.20 -10.99 -2.76
C SER A 273 8.91 -12.03 -1.68
N ILE A 274 7.68 -12.54 -1.60
CA ILE A 274 7.28 -13.45 -0.52
C ILE A 274 6.85 -14.81 -1.09
N HIS A 275 7.31 -15.87 -0.43
CA HIS A 275 6.93 -17.25 -0.72
C HIS A 275 5.78 -17.64 0.21
N THR A 276 4.69 -18.13 -0.38
CA THR A 276 3.47 -18.52 0.32
C THR A 276 3.03 -19.89 -0.18
N ASP A 277 2.13 -20.56 0.53
CA ASP A 277 1.54 -21.83 0.07
C ASP A 277 0.77 -21.68 -1.25
N ASP A 278 0.22 -20.48 -1.49
CA ASP A 278 -0.56 -20.16 -2.69
C ASP A 278 0.32 -19.83 -3.91
N GLY A 279 1.61 -19.56 -3.73
CA GLY A 279 2.55 -19.14 -4.78
C GLY A 279 3.55 -18.08 -4.32
N ILE A 280 4.35 -17.56 -5.26
CA ILE A 280 5.38 -16.57 -4.97
C ILE A 280 4.93 -15.20 -5.49
N TYR A 281 4.82 -14.22 -4.61
CA TYR A 281 4.39 -12.87 -4.97
C TYR A 281 5.57 -11.92 -5.17
N ALA A 282 5.51 -11.13 -6.23
CA ALA A 282 6.42 -10.03 -6.54
C ALA A 282 5.64 -8.71 -6.47
N ASP A 283 5.81 -8.00 -5.37
CA ASP A 283 5.08 -6.78 -5.06
C ASP A 283 5.96 -5.55 -5.24
N PHE A 284 5.36 -4.46 -5.68
CA PHE A 284 5.97 -3.14 -5.69
C PHE A 284 4.91 -2.08 -5.38
N CYS A 285 5.21 -1.16 -4.48
CA CYS A 285 4.39 0.02 -4.26
C CYS A 285 5.27 1.27 -4.23
N GLY A 286 4.86 2.30 -4.97
CA GLY A 286 5.60 3.54 -5.05
C GLY A 286 4.71 4.72 -5.43
N TYR A 287 5.29 5.91 -5.41
CA TYR A 287 4.62 7.16 -5.75
C TYR A 287 5.53 8.08 -6.55
N PHE A 288 4.90 9.01 -7.27
CA PHE A 288 5.61 9.97 -8.11
C PHE A 288 4.78 11.22 -8.45
N PRO A 289 5.45 12.32 -8.84
CA PRO A 289 6.86 12.61 -8.59
C PRO A 289 7.17 12.74 -7.09
N VAL A 290 8.43 12.55 -6.68
CA VAL A 290 8.81 12.63 -5.25
C VAL A 290 8.57 14.01 -4.65
N GLU A 291 8.83 15.08 -5.41
CA GLU A 291 8.74 16.47 -4.95
C GLU A 291 7.29 16.91 -4.70
N LYS A 292 6.36 16.38 -5.48
CA LYS A 292 4.92 16.65 -5.38
C LYS A 292 4.15 15.41 -5.80
N PRO A 293 3.96 14.42 -4.90
CA PRO A 293 3.31 13.17 -5.21
C PRO A 293 1.90 13.39 -5.78
N LYS A 294 1.70 12.93 -7.01
CA LYS A 294 0.41 12.99 -7.71
C LYS A 294 -0.28 11.64 -7.71
N TYR A 295 0.48 10.58 -7.87
CA TYR A 295 -0.05 9.22 -7.93
C TYR A 295 0.75 8.26 -7.07
N THR A 296 0.02 7.34 -6.44
CA THR A 296 0.54 6.13 -5.82
C THR A 296 0.14 4.94 -6.69
N VAL A 297 1.08 4.07 -7.00
CA VAL A 297 0.86 2.90 -7.85
C VAL A 297 1.36 1.66 -7.13
N PHE A 298 0.49 0.65 -7.08
CA PHE A 298 0.78 -0.68 -6.57
C PHE A 298 0.72 -1.67 -7.72
N ILE A 299 1.72 -2.56 -7.80
CA ILE A 299 1.81 -3.66 -8.76
C ILE A 299 2.11 -4.94 -7.99
N SER A 300 1.43 -6.02 -8.34
CA SER A 300 1.67 -7.36 -7.80
C SER A 300 1.63 -8.38 -8.92
N TYR A 301 2.59 -9.30 -8.91
CA TYR A 301 2.57 -10.50 -9.73
C TYR A 301 2.61 -11.74 -8.85
N LYS A 302 1.82 -12.76 -9.20
CA LYS A 302 1.93 -14.08 -8.62
C LYS A 302 2.57 -15.02 -9.63
N ARG A 303 3.54 -15.81 -9.18
CA ARG A 303 4.26 -16.78 -10.00
C ARG A 303 4.28 -18.16 -9.36
N PRO A 304 4.30 -19.23 -10.17
CA PRO A 304 4.47 -20.59 -9.68
C PRO A 304 5.92 -20.91 -9.31
N GLU A 305 6.91 -20.19 -9.89
CA GLU A 305 8.32 -20.57 -9.85
C GLU A 305 9.28 -19.39 -9.64
N ILE A 306 10.48 -19.72 -9.14
CA ILE A 306 11.64 -18.81 -9.01
C ILE A 306 12.38 -18.64 -10.34
N PRO A 307 13.21 -17.60 -10.52
CA PRO A 307 13.51 -16.50 -9.59
C PRO A 307 12.39 -15.47 -9.54
N VAL A 308 12.09 -14.86 -8.37
CA VAL A 308 11.10 -13.78 -8.24
C VAL A 308 11.73 -12.53 -7.64
N SER A 309 11.48 -11.36 -8.25
CA SER A 309 12.00 -10.08 -7.78
C SER A 309 10.94 -9.00 -7.88
N GLY A 310 10.40 -8.53 -6.76
CA GLY A 310 9.45 -7.41 -6.74
C GLY A 310 10.02 -6.16 -7.44
N GLY A 311 11.24 -5.75 -7.10
CA GLY A 311 11.91 -4.62 -7.76
C GLY A 311 12.24 -4.87 -9.23
N GLY A 312 12.65 -6.09 -9.59
CA GLY A 312 13.01 -6.46 -10.95
C GLY A 312 11.82 -6.70 -11.89
N MET A 313 10.64 -7.03 -11.36
CA MET A 313 9.44 -7.38 -12.14
C MET A 313 8.38 -6.29 -11.99
N ALA A 314 7.72 -6.25 -10.83
CA ALA A 314 6.67 -5.27 -10.53
C ALA A 314 7.18 -3.82 -10.57
N GLY A 315 8.42 -3.58 -10.14
CA GLY A 315 9.07 -2.27 -10.24
C GLY A 315 9.28 -1.77 -11.67
N GLN A 316 9.58 -2.67 -12.63
CA GLN A 316 9.68 -2.28 -14.04
C GLN A 316 8.31 -1.88 -14.62
N THR A 317 7.26 -2.64 -14.29
CA THR A 317 5.89 -2.31 -14.69
C THR A 317 5.42 -1.00 -14.06
N PHE A 318 5.73 -0.78 -12.78
CA PHE A 318 5.49 0.51 -12.10
C PHE A 318 6.09 1.67 -12.89
N ARG A 319 7.37 1.59 -13.28
CA ARG A 319 8.03 2.63 -14.07
C ARG A 319 7.33 2.89 -15.39
N LYS A 320 6.99 1.82 -16.14
CA LYS A 320 6.28 1.93 -17.43
C LYS A 320 4.95 2.66 -17.25
N ILE A 321 4.17 2.32 -16.23
CA ILE A 321 2.88 2.96 -15.91
C ILE A 321 3.09 4.42 -15.49
N ALA A 322 4.06 4.70 -14.63
CA ALA A 322 4.35 6.05 -14.15
C ALA A 322 4.73 6.99 -15.32
N GLU A 323 5.63 6.53 -16.20
CA GLU A 323 6.03 7.28 -17.39
C GLU A 323 4.86 7.48 -18.36
N GLN A 324 3.99 6.48 -18.50
CA GLN A 324 2.80 6.60 -19.34
C GLN A 324 1.85 7.68 -18.82
N ILE A 325 1.53 7.67 -17.51
CA ILE A 325 0.68 8.67 -16.86
C ILE A 325 1.23 10.09 -17.09
N MET A 326 2.53 10.27 -16.87
CA MET A 326 3.18 11.58 -17.00
C MET A 326 3.31 12.07 -18.46
N LYS A 327 3.21 11.18 -19.45
CA LYS A 327 3.13 11.54 -20.87
C LYS A 327 1.73 11.96 -21.29
N THR A 328 0.69 11.33 -20.74
CA THR A 328 -0.71 11.53 -21.16
C THR A 328 -1.45 12.62 -20.40
N CYS A 329 -0.99 13.01 -19.20
CA CYS A 329 -1.66 14.01 -18.36
C CYS A 329 -1.04 15.42 -18.49
N LYS A 330 -0.58 15.79 -19.68
CA LYS A 330 -0.20 17.18 -20.00
C LYS A 330 -1.40 17.99 -20.48
#